data_AF-A0A3R7WQ65-F1
#
_entry.id   AF-A0A3R7WQ65-F1
#
_cell.length_a   1.000
_cell.length_b   1.000
_cell.length_c   1.000
_cell.angle_alpha   90.00
_cell.angle_beta   90.00
_cell.angle_gamma   90.00
#
_symmetry.space_group_name_H-M   'P 1'
#
loop_
_entity.id
_entity.type
_entity.pdbx_description
1 polymer ?
#
loop_
_entity_poly.entity_id
_entity_poly.type
_entity_poly.pdbx_seq_one_letter_code
_entity_poly.pdbx_strand_id
1 'polypeptide(L)' 'MKNNFVIYSVNNFDETKCIDLFQRKDKSFGYQEYRRDKETYEGWYKVGSYEDMIFLTNEEAYNSACKNIGWLRSEKK' A
#
# COMPACT_ATOMS: atom_id res chain seq x y z
N MET A 1 -11.27 -12.25 11.65
CA MET A 1 -10.79 -10.89 11.29
C MET A 1 -9.27 -10.89 11.26
N LYS A 2 -8.65 -10.68 10.10
CA LYS A 2 -7.20 -10.42 10.01
C LYS A 2 -6.98 -9.01 10.59
N ASN A 3 -6.62 -8.91 11.87
CA ASN A 3 -6.24 -7.63 12.49
C ASN A 3 -4.85 -7.25 12.00
N ASN A 4 -4.81 -6.58 10.85
CA ASN A 4 -3.62 -5.90 10.39
C ASN A 4 -3.71 -4.44 10.86
N PHE A 5 -2.63 -3.93 11.43
CA PHE A 5 -2.56 -2.54 11.87
C PHE A 5 -1.89 -1.74 10.76
N VAL A 6 -2.64 -0.82 10.15
CA VAL A 6 -2.06 0.13 9.20
C VAL A 6 -1.12 1.06 9.95
N ILE A 7 0.12 1.13 9.49
CA ILE A 7 1.19 1.95 10.06
C ILE A 7 1.10 3.35 9.46
N TYR A 8 1.04 3.43 8.13
CA TYR A 8 0.80 4.66 7.38
C TYR A 8 0.33 4.34 5.96
N SER A 9 -0.27 5.34 5.34
CA SER A 9 -0.71 5.31 3.95
C SER A 9 0.08 6.34 3.14
N VAL A 10 0.43 6.01 1.90
CA VAL A 10 1.05 6.97 0.95
C VAL A 10 0.05 7.17 -0.18
N ASN A 11 -0.40 8.42 -0.36
CA ASN A 11 -1.25 8.80 -1.48
C ASN A 11 -0.39 9.29 -2.65
N ASN A 12 -0.86 9.07 -3.87
CA ASN A 12 -0.29 9.72 -5.03
C ASN A 12 -0.74 11.20 -5.12
N PHE A 13 -0.10 11.99 -5.97
CA PHE A 13 -0.35 13.42 -6.07
C PHE A 13 -1.81 13.83 -6.33
N ASP A 14 -2.54 13.09 -7.17
CA ASP A 14 -3.96 13.38 -7.45
C ASP A 14 -4.92 12.70 -6.45
N GLU A 15 -4.37 12.09 -5.41
CA GLU A 15 -5.06 11.32 -4.38
C GLU A 15 -6.03 10.25 -4.93
N THR A 16 -5.87 9.77 -6.15
CA THR A 16 -6.73 8.71 -6.72
C THR A 16 -6.22 7.31 -6.38
N LYS A 17 -4.98 7.19 -5.89
CA LYS A 17 -4.33 5.94 -5.53
C LYS A 17 -3.63 6.09 -4.20
N CYS A 18 -3.62 5.01 -3.44
CA CYS A 18 -2.81 4.94 -2.24
C CYS A 18 -2.20 3.55 -2.09
N ILE A 19 -1.19 3.48 -1.24
CA ILE A 19 -0.76 2.22 -0.63
C ILE A 19 -1.00 2.32 0.87
N ASP A 20 -1.42 1.22 1.48
CA ASP A 20 -1.38 1.06 2.93
C ASP A 20 -0.23 0.14 3.28
N LEU A 21 0.70 0.60 4.12
CA LEU A 21 1.65 -0.27 4.80
C LEU A 21 1.08 -0.70 6.14
N PHE A 22 1.12 -1.98 6.42
CA PHE A 22 0.54 -2.56 7.62
C PHE A 22 1.45 -3.59 8.28
N GLN A 23 1.30 -3.73 9.59
CA GLN A 23 1.89 -4.80 10.38
C GLN A 23 0.85 -5.87 10.68
N ARG A 24 1.22 -7.13 10.50
CA ARG A 24 0.42 -8.30 10.86
C ARG A 24 0.69 -8.70 12.32
N LYS A 25 -0.17 -9.56 12.88
CA LYS A 25 -0.01 -10.06 14.27
C LYS A 25 1.29 -10.80 14.52
N ASP A 26 1.83 -11.47 13.50
CA ASP A 26 3.12 -12.17 13.56
C ASP A 26 4.32 -11.22 13.49
N LYS A 27 4.09 -9.91 13.58
CA LYS A 27 5.06 -8.81 13.46
C LYS A 27 5.65 -8.64 12.07
N SER A 28 5.23 -9.43 11.08
CA SER A 28 5.61 -9.20 9.69
C SER A 28 4.94 -7.96 9.12
N PHE A 29 5.56 -7.41 8.09
CA PHE A 29 5.08 -6.23 7.36
C PHE A 29 4.52 -6.63 6.00
N GLY A 30 3.56 -5.85 5.51
CA GLY A 30 2.95 -6.02 4.20
C GLY A 30 2.46 -4.68 3.67
N TYR A 31 2.06 -4.67 2.41
CA TYR A 31 1.42 -3.51 1.80
C TYR A 31 0.31 -3.93 0.87
N GLN A 32 -0.62 -3.02 0.61
CA GLN A 32 -1.67 -3.21 -0.38
C GLN A 32 -1.93 -1.90 -1.12
N GLU A 33 -2.03 -1.96 -2.45
CA GLU A 33 -2.43 -0.83 -3.28
C GLU A 33 -3.94 -0.73 -3.35
N TYR A 34 -4.44 0.50 -3.35
CA TYR A 34 -5.82 0.82 -3.59
C TYR A 34 -5.95 1.94 -4.63
N ARG A 35 -7.06 1.92 -5.36
CA ARG A 35 -7.51 3.03 -6.21
C ARG A 35 -8.90 3.47 -5.78
N ARG A 36 -9.20 4.74 -5.94
CA ARG A 36 -10.56 5.26 -5.92
C ARG A 36 -10.95 5.81 -7.28
N ASP A 37 -12.25 6.01 -7.48
CA ASP A 37 -12.74 6.64 -8.69
C ASP A 37 -12.24 8.10 -8.77
N LYS A 38 -11.80 8.55 -9.94
CA LYS A 38 -11.26 9.91 -10.12
C LYS A 38 -12.36 10.97 -10.27
N GLU A 39 -13.52 10.57 -10.78
CA GLU A 39 -14.64 11.46 -11.07
C GLU A 39 -15.49 11.69 -9.83
N THR A 40 -15.71 10.63 -9.04
CA THR A 40 -16.52 10.72 -7.82
C THR A 40 -15.71 10.80 -6.53
N TYR A 41 -14.43 10.41 -6.55
CA TYR A 41 -13.59 10.24 -5.35
C TYR A 41 -14.17 9.25 -4.31
N GLU A 42 -15.08 8.39 -4.75
CA GLU A 42 -15.76 7.42 -3.89
C GLU A 42 -15.12 6.04 -3.96
N GLY A 43 -15.09 5.38 -2.80
CA GLY A 43 -14.71 3.98 -2.64
C GLY A 43 -13.21 3.71 -2.81
N TRP A 44 -12.65 2.85 -1.96
CA TRP A 44 -11.30 2.34 -2.13
C TRP A 44 -11.35 0.88 -2.57
N TYR A 45 -10.77 0.61 -3.74
CA TYR A 45 -10.77 -0.70 -4.36
C TYR A 45 -9.34 -1.24 -4.39
N LYS A 46 -9.15 -2.46 -3.91
CA LYS A 46 -7.84 -3.13 -3.95
C LYS A 46 -7.36 -3.26 -5.39
N VAL A 47 -6.08 -2.96 -5.60
CA VAL A 47 -5.38 -3.14 -6.87
C VAL A 47 -4.26 -4.16 -6.66
N GLY A 48 -4.29 -5.25 -7.43
CA GLY A 48 -3.35 -6.35 -7.26
C GLY A 48 -3.50 -7.12 -5.94
N SER A 49 -2.68 -8.14 -5.77
CA SER A 49 -2.67 -9.04 -4.60
C SER A 49 -1.33 -8.97 -3.88
N TYR A 50 -0.99 -7.79 -3.37
CA TYR A 50 0.28 -7.57 -2.64
C TYR A 50 0.18 -7.93 -1.16
N GLU A 51 -1.04 -8.06 -0.63
CA GLU A 51 -1.31 -8.34 0.79
C GLU A 51 -0.76 -9.68 1.31
N ASP A 52 -0.39 -10.60 0.42
CA ASP A 52 0.21 -11.89 0.75
C ASP A 52 1.74 -11.84 0.83
N MET A 53 2.37 -10.74 0.39
CA MET A 53 3.83 -10.58 0.49
C MET A 53 4.23 -10.26 1.94
N ILE A 54 5.23 -10.99 2.45
CA ILE A 54 5.69 -10.91 3.84
C ILE A 54 7.10 -10.32 3.88
N PHE A 55 7.28 -9.29 4.69
CA PHE A 55 8.56 -8.59 4.87
C PHE A 55 8.94 -8.55 6.36
N LEU A 56 10.25 -8.49 6.64
CA LEU A 56 10.76 -8.42 8.01
C LEU A 56 10.71 -6.99 8.57
N THR A 57 10.80 -5.99 7.69
CA THR A 57 10.77 -4.58 8.08
C THR A 57 9.80 -3.77 7.24
N ASN A 58 9.37 -2.64 7.80
CA ASN A 58 8.57 -1.66 7.08
C ASN A 58 9.31 -1.09 5.85
N GLU A 59 10.62 -0.89 5.94
CA GLU A 59 11.43 -0.38 4.84
C GLU A 59 11.51 -1.38 3.68
N GLU A 60 11.65 -2.67 3.97
CA GLU A 60 11.60 -3.73 2.95
C GLU A 60 10.24 -3.76 2.23
N ALA A 61 9.14 -3.67 2.98
CA ALA A 61 7.80 -3.60 2.41
C ALA A 61 7.65 -2.38 1.50
N TYR A 62 8.11 -1.20 1.94
CA TYR A 62 8.04 0.02 1.15
C TYR A 62 8.92 -0.05 -0.11
N ASN A 63 10.15 -0.55 0.01
CA ASN A 63 11.04 -0.72 -1.13
C ASN A 63 10.49 -1.72 -2.15
N SER A 64 9.83 -2.79 -1.69
CA SER A 64 9.11 -3.72 -2.57
C SER A 64 7.93 -3.03 -3.26
N ALA A 65 7.15 -2.22 -2.54
CA ALA A 65 6.07 -1.42 -3.11
C ALA A 65 6.58 -0.50 -4.22
N CYS A 66 7.67 0.26 -4.00
CA CYS A 66 8.26 1.13 -5.03
C CYS A 66 8.78 0.37 -6.27
N LYS A 67 9.13 -0.91 -6.12
CA LYS A 67 9.53 -1.76 -7.26
C LYS A 67 8.33 -2.22 -8.06
N ASN A 68 7.23 -2.58 -7.40
CA ASN A 68 6.07 -3.20 -8.06
C ASN A 68 5.01 -2.19 -8.52
N ILE A 69 4.91 -1.04 -7.85
CA ILE A 69 3.87 -0.03 -8.10
C ILE A 69 4.50 1.16 -8.83
N GLY A 70 4.15 1.30 -10.11
CA GLY A 70 4.79 2.27 -11.01
C GLY A 70 4.64 3.73 -10.58
N TRP A 71 3.44 4.14 -10.16
CA TRP A 71 3.20 5.53 -9.73
C TRP A 71 3.97 5.86 -8.45
N LEU A 72 4.07 4.92 -7.52
CA LEU A 72 4.78 5.10 -6.25
C LEU A 72 6.29 5.26 -6.48
N ARG A 73 6.84 4.59 -7.51
CA ARG A 73 8.23 4.75 -7.90
C ARG A 73 8.55 6.20 -8.28
N SER A 74 7.63 6.87 -8.96
CA SER A 74 7.78 8.27 -9.37
C SER A 74 7.64 9.26 -8.20
N GLU A 75 6.94 8.87 -7.13
CA GLU A 75 6.79 9.68 -5.90
C GLU A 75 7.95 9.50 -4.91
N LYS A 76 8.80 8.47 -5.10
CA LYS A 76 9.99 8.24 -4.28
C LYS A 76 11.03 9.33 -4.59
N LYS A 77 11.05 10.39 -3.78
CA LYS A 77 12.11 11.41 -3.80
C LYS A 77 13.45 10.86 -3.34
#